data_AF-A0A923JV92-F1
#
_entry.id   AF-A0A923JV92-F1
#
_cell.length_a   1.000
_cell.length_b   1.000
_cell.length_c   1.000
_cell.angle_alpha   90.00
_cell.angle_beta   90.00
_cell.angle_gamma   90.00
#
_symmetry.space_group_name_H-M   'P 1'
#
loop_
_entity.id
_entity.type
_entity.pdbx_description
1 polymer ?
#
loop_
_entity_poly.entity_id
_entity_poly.type
_entity_poly.pdbx_seq_one_letter_code
_entity_poly.pdbx_strand_id
1 'polypeptide(L)'
;QVGRFVSADPIGYAGGLNLYQYAPNAVGWLDPLGLHSKKPGKPYPCNSLTGAIAKEAHNTLDPIAQAYKTTAAGVMPDGTIGIASSDPKVPKSQQIYAESTGLSVHNGIGHAEETLINAGAKHVDASRGICLDCEALVKSNGVTTNTPFSGRKSRNRR
;
A
#
# COMPACT_ATOMS: atom_id res chain seq x y z
N GLN A 1 -37.67 3.17 -9.55
CA GLN A 1 -36.93 2.36 -10.54
C GLN A 1 -36.77 0.96 -9.97
N VAL A 2 -37.11 -0.10 -10.72
CA VAL A 2 -37.16 -1.50 -10.23
C VAL A 2 -35.98 -2.27 -10.81
N GLY A 3 -35.14 -2.89 -9.97
CA GLY A 3 -33.96 -3.65 -10.40
C GLY A 3 -34.31 -4.99 -11.04
N ARG A 4 -34.66 -4.97 -12.33
CA ARG A 4 -34.94 -6.16 -13.15
C ARG A 4 -34.25 -6.04 -14.51
N PHE A 5 -33.97 -7.17 -15.14
CA PHE A 5 -33.42 -7.18 -16.50
C PHE A 5 -34.46 -6.67 -17.52
N VAL A 6 -33.99 -5.97 -18.55
CA VAL A 6 -34.85 -5.45 -19.65
C VAL A 6 -35.13 -6.54 -20.69
N SER A 7 -34.23 -7.52 -20.81
CA SER A 7 -34.33 -8.71 -21.66
C SER A 7 -34.24 -9.99 -20.81
N ALA A 8 -34.75 -11.11 -21.32
CA ALA A 8 -34.68 -12.40 -20.63
C ALA A 8 -33.22 -12.87 -20.46
N ASP A 9 -32.92 -13.53 -19.34
CA ASP A 9 -31.58 -14.06 -19.05
C ASP A 9 -31.17 -15.13 -20.08
N PRO A 10 -30.03 -14.98 -20.78
CA PRO A 10 -29.56 -15.95 -21.77
C PRO A 10 -29.28 -17.35 -21.22
N ILE A 11 -29.20 -17.54 -19.89
CA ILE A 11 -29.06 -18.89 -19.28
C ILE A 11 -30.39 -19.64 -19.15
N GLY A 12 -31.52 -19.00 -19.48
CA GLY A 12 -32.85 -19.61 -19.46
C GLY A 12 -33.27 -20.12 -18.08
N TYR A 13 -34.03 -21.21 -18.04
CA TYR A 13 -34.56 -21.79 -16.79
C TYR A 13 -33.51 -22.41 -15.87
N ALA A 14 -32.24 -22.48 -16.30
CA ALA A 14 -31.15 -22.92 -15.43
C ALA A 14 -30.89 -21.92 -14.28
N GLY A 15 -31.27 -20.66 -14.44
CA GLY A 15 -31.18 -19.60 -13.41
C GLY A 15 -32.37 -19.51 -12.47
N GLY A 16 -33.39 -20.36 -12.64
CA GLY A 16 -34.64 -20.34 -11.89
C GLY A 16 -35.87 -20.06 -12.77
N LEU A 17 -37.06 -20.09 -12.17
CA LEU A 17 -38.33 -19.93 -12.89
C LEU A 17 -38.60 -18.48 -13.33
N ASN A 18 -37.92 -17.49 -12.74
CA ASN A 18 -38.12 -16.08 -13.04
C ASN A 18 -36.97 -15.52 -13.90
N LEU A 19 -37.19 -15.53 -15.21
CA LEU A 19 -36.22 -15.13 -16.26
C LEU A 19 -35.84 -13.63 -16.25
N TYR A 20 -36.50 -12.82 -15.42
CA TYR A 20 -36.27 -11.38 -15.29
C TYR A 20 -35.79 -10.98 -13.89
N GLN A 21 -35.56 -11.95 -13.00
CA GLN A 21 -35.14 -11.70 -11.63
C GLN A 21 -33.66 -11.31 -11.59
N TYR A 22 -33.39 -10.10 -11.12
CA TYR A 22 -32.06 -9.75 -10.63
C TYR A 22 -31.88 -10.38 -9.23
N ALA A 23 -30.67 -10.87 -8.94
CA ALA A 23 -30.25 -11.67 -7.78
C ALA A 23 -31.24 -11.71 -6.59
N PRO A 24 -31.54 -12.90 -6.01
CA PRO A 24 -32.60 -13.09 -5.02
C PRO A 24 -32.53 -12.16 -3.80
N ASN A 25 -31.35 -11.59 -3.51
CA ASN A 25 -31.21 -10.45 -2.63
C ASN A 25 -30.04 -9.55 -3.11
N ALA A 26 -30.34 -8.38 -3.67
CA ALA A 26 -29.32 -7.41 -4.10
C ALA A 26 -28.54 -6.79 -2.93
N VAL A 27 -29.04 -6.90 -1.69
CA VAL A 27 -28.42 -6.34 -0.47
C VAL A 27 -27.44 -7.32 0.17
N GLY A 28 -27.62 -8.63 -0.04
CA GLY A 28 -26.77 -9.66 0.58
C GLY A 28 -25.35 -9.75 0.01
N TRP A 29 -25.12 -9.20 -1.19
CA TRP A 29 -23.83 -9.16 -1.87
C TRP A 29 -23.14 -7.79 -1.81
N LEU A 30 -23.71 -6.85 -1.06
CA LEU A 30 -22.93 -5.71 -0.62
C LEU A 30 -21.82 -6.25 0.29
N ASP A 31 -20.56 -6.02 -0.10
CA ASP A 31 -19.39 -6.14 0.78
C ASP A 31 -19.11 -4.75 1.40
N PRO A 32 -19.77 -4.39 2.51
CA PRO A 32 -19.50 -3.12 3.19
C PRO A 32 -18.13 -3.08 3.86
N LEU A 33 -17.44 -4.22 3.99
CA LEU A 33 -16.23 -4.35 4.80
C LEU A 33 -14.94 -4.39 3.99
N GLY A 34 -15.01 -4.46 2.66
CA GLY A 34 -13.85 -4.32 1.77
C GLY A 34 -12.65 -5.14 2.24
N LEU A 35 -12.90 -6.37 2.73
CA LEU A 35 -11.95 -7.08 3.56
C LEU A 35 -10.85 -7.66 2.67
N HIS A 36 -9.87 -6.81 2.38
CA HIS A 36 -8.69 -7.17 1.63
C HIS A 36 -7.95 -8.26 2.42
N SER A 37 -7.92 -9.48 1.87
CA SER A 37 -7.24 -10.60 2.49
C SER A 37 -5.81 -10.18 2.83
N LYS A 38 -5.42 -10.27 4.10
CA LYS A 38 -4.03 -10.12 4.57
C LYS A 38 -3.18 -11.27 4.02
N LYS A 39 -3.00 -11.31 2.70
CA LYS A 39 -1.99 -12.18 2.09
C LYS A 39 -0.63 -11.55 2.42
N PRO A 40 0.38 -12.34 2.84
CA PRO A 40 1.74 -11.84 2.88
C PRO A 40 2.08 -11.30 1.48
N GLY A 41 2.46 -10.01 1.40
CA GLY A 41 2.76 -9.33 0.14
C GLY A 41 1.70 -8.33 -0.37
N LYS A 42 0.58 -8.14 0.32
CA LYS A 42 -0.34 -7.03 0.00
C LYS A 42 -0.05 -5.78 0.84
N PRO A 43 -0.20 -4.56 0.28
CA PRO A 43 0.04 -3.33 1.03
C PRO A 43 -0.87 -3.21 2.25
N TYR A 44 -0.30 -2.86 3.40
CA TYR A 44 -1.10 -2.65 4.61
C TYR A 44 -2.00 -1.42 4.41
N PRO A 45 -3.28 -1.46 4.82
CA PRO A 45 -4.11 -0.27 4.84
C PRO A 45 -3.58 0.64 5.95
N CYS A 46 -2.80 1.63 5.54
CA CYS A 46 -2.39 2.70 6.44
C CYS A 46 -3.37 3.87 6.23
N ASN A 47 -4.07 4.26 7.29
CA ASN A 47 -5.07 5.33 7.25
C ASN A 47 -4.42 6.73 7.40
N SER A 48 -3.08 6.82 7.37
CA SER A 48 -2.35 8.08 7.38
C SER A 48 -2.10 8.59 5.96
N LEU A 49 -1.93 9.90 5.82
CA LEU A 49 -1.57 10.54 4.55
C LEU A 49 -0.27 9.95 3.98
N THR A 50 0.76 9.78 4.81
CA THR A 50 2.04 9.16 4.46
C THR A 50 1.86 7.72 3.98
N GLY A 51 1.02 6.95 4.64
CA GLY A 51 0.71 5.59 4.23
C GLY A 51 -0.02 5.48 2.89
N ALA A 52 -0.95 6.40 2.61
CA ALA A 52 -1.62 6.50 1.32
C ALA A 52 -0.61 6.82 0.21
N ILE A 53 0.27 7.81 0.42
CA ILE A 53 1.33 8.19 -0.53
C ILE A 53 2.29 7.02 -0.78
N ALA A 54 2.72 6.32 0.28
CA ALA A 54 3.59 5.16 0.13
C ALA A 54 2.93 4.05 -0.72
N LYS A 55 1.62 3.84 -0.54
CA LYS A 55 0.85 2.87 -1.33
C LYS A 55 0.67 3.32 -2.78
N GLU A 56 0.34 4.57 -3.02
CA GLU A 56 0.20 5.13 -4.37
C GLU A 56 1.52 5.07 -5.14
N ALA A 57 2.60 5.55 -4.53
CA ALA A 57 3.94 5.45 -5.10
C ALA A 57 4.32 3.99 -5.40
N HIS A 58 3.95 3.04 -4.52
CA HIS A 58 4.20 1.62 -4.73
C HIS A 58 3.41 1.06 -5.93
N ASN A 59 2.16 1.50 -6.11
CA ASN A 59 1.31 1.05 -7.22
C ASN A 59 1.80 1.52 -8.60
N THR A 60 2.70 2.52 -8.66
CA THR A 60 3.32 2.95 -9.93
C THR A 60 4.35 1.96 -10.47
N LEU A 61 4.79 0.99 -9.66
CA LEU A 61 5.72 -0.06 -10.08
C LEU A 61 4.97 -1.16 -10.84
N ASP A 62 5.70 -1.92 -11.65
CA ASP A 62 5.16 -3.11 -12.28
C ASP A 62 4.84 -4.20 -11.23
N PRO A 63 3.90 -5.12 -11.49
CA PRO A 63 3.48 -6.13 -10.52
C PRO A 63 4.61 -7.02 -9.99
N ILE A 64 5.67 -7.24 -10.79
CA ILE A 64 6.82 -8.06 -10.38
C ILE A 64 7.66 -7.25 -9.39
N ALA A 65 7.98 -6.00 -9.71
CA ALA A 65 8.65 -5.09 -8.79
C ALA A 65 7.84 -4.88 -7.50
N GLN A 66 6.52 -4.76 -7.59
CA GLN A 66 5.63 -4.69 -6.43
C GLN A 66 5.74 -5.92 -5.51
N ALA A 67 6.13 -7.10 -6.03
CA ALA A 67 6.31 -8.31 -5.23
C ALA A 67 7.64 -8.37 -4.49
N TYR A 68 8.67 -7.63 -4.93
CA TYR A 68 10.00 -7.67 -4.32
C TYR A 68 10.45 -6.39 -3.63
N LYS A 69 9.90 -5.24 -4.02
CA LYS A 69 10.32 -3.92 -3.51
C LYS A 69 9.36 -3.40 -2.43
N THR A 70 9.88 -2.60 -1.51
CA THR A 70 9.10 -1.79 -0.57
C THR A 70 9.31 -0.33 -0.87
N THR A 71 8.28 0.46 -0.60
CA THR A 71 8.30 1.90 -0.78
C THR A 71 7.85 2.51 0.52
N ALA A 72 8.55 3.51 1.01
CA ALA A 72 8.20 4.22 2.22
C ALA A 72 8.01 5.70 1.91
N ALA A 73 7.13 6.33 2.68
CA ALA A 73 6.95 7.77 2.69
C ALA A 73 7.03 8.27 4.12
N GLY A 74 7.57 9.47 4.30
CA GLY A 74 7.75 10.03 5.63
C GLY A 74 7.74 11.55 5.63
N VAL A 75 7.43 12.11 6.80
CA VAL A 75 7.44 13.57 7.02
C VAL A 75 8.83 13.99 7.45
N MET A 76 9.46 14.84 6.65
CA MET A 76 10.78 15.40 6.89
C MET A 76 10.73 16.53 7.94
N PRO A 77 11.89 16.93 8.52
CA PRO A 77 11.94 17.99 9.52
C PRO A 77 11.38 19.34 9.05
N ASP A 78 11.53 19.64 7.75
CA ASP A 78 11.06 20.83 7.05
C ASP A 78 9.54 20.83 6.79
N GLY A 79 8.85 19.73 7.13
CA GLY A 79 7.41 19.55 6.90
C GLY A 79 7.07 19.02 5.51
N THR A 80 8.06 18.79 4.63
CA THR A 80 7.83 18.14 3.34
C THR A 80 7.63 16.64 3.51
N ILE A 81 7.00 16.00 2.53
CA ILE A 81 6.88 14.55 2.49
C ILE A 81 7.94 14.01 1.54
N GLY A 82 8.75 13.08 2.05
CA GLY A 82 9.75 12.38 1.29
C GLY A 82 9.35 10.94 1.00
N ILE A 83 9.79 10.42 -0.14
CA ILE A 83 9.65 9.00 -0.52
C ILE A 83 11.02 8.33 -0.65
N ALA A 84 11.06 7.04 -0.34
CA ALA A 84 12.22 6.18 -0.52
C ALA A 84 11.80 4.78 -0.99
N SER A 85 12.75 4.04 -1.58
CA SER A 85 12.61 2.67 -2.04
C SER A 85 13.58 1.76 -1.28
N SER A 86 13.34 0.45 -1.25
CA SER A 86 14.33 -0.53 -0.76
C SER A 86 15.56 -0.65 -1.68
N ASP A 87 15.45 -0.14 -2.91
CA ASP A 87 16.60 -0.03 -3.79
C ASP A 87 17.48 1.17 -3.41
N PRO A 88 18.80 1.09 -3.61
CA PRO A 88 19.71 2.22 -3.38
C PRO A 88 19.29 3.51 -4.10
N LYS A 89 18.62 3.37 -5.24
CA LYS A 89 18.08 4.48 -6.03
C LYS A 89 16.59 4.24 -6.25
N VAL A 90 15.79 5.27 -5.96
CA VAL A 90 14.34 5.22 -6.19
C VAL A 90 14.05 4.97 -7.69
N PRO A 91 13.19 3.99 -8.03
CA PRO A 91 12.88 3.66 -9.42
C PRO A 91 12.23 4.82 -10.18
N LYS A 92 12.42 4.87 -11.51
CA LYS A 92 12.05 6.04 -12.32
C LYS A 92 10.55 6.35 -12.30
N SER A 93 9.69 5.33 -12.27
CA SER A 93 8.23 5.52 -12.16
C SER A 93 7.84 6.27 -10.88
N GLN A 94 8.51 5.97 -9.77
CA GLN A 94 8.30 6.64 -8.49
C GLN A 94 8.87 8.05 -8.46
N GLN A 95 9.99 8.30 -9.15
CA GLN A 95 10.52 9.65 -9.31
C GLN A 95 9.53 10.53 -10.10
N ILE A 96 8.96 10.02 -11.20
CA ILE A 96 7.96 10.76 -11.99
C ILE A 96 6.73 11.08 -11.14
N TYR A 97 6.27 10.11 -10.33
CA TYR A 97 5.17 10.34 -9.39
C TYR A 97 5.52 11.37 -8.32
N ALA A 98 6.74 11.32 -7.77
CA ALA A 98 7.19 12.30 -6.78
C ALA A 98 7.29 13.72 -7.37
N GLU A 99 7.83 13.84 -8.58
CA GLU A 99 7.92 15.10 -9.31
C GLU A 99 6.53 15.69 -9.59
N SER A 100 5.55 14.87 -9.96
CA SER A 100 4.19 15.36 -10.24
C SER A 100 3.39 15.75 -9.00
N THR A 101 3.74 15.20 -7.84
CA THR A 101 3.04 15.44 -6.56
C THR A 101 3.78 16.41 -5.65
N GLY A 102 5.03 16.78 -5.97
CA GLY A 102 5.88 17.65 -5.15
C GLY A 102 6.53 16.94 -3.95
N LEU A 103 6.77 15.64 -4.03
CA LEU A 103 7.42 14.84 -2.99
C LEU A 103 8.96 14.91 -3.13
N SER A 104 9.67 14.93 -2.00
CA SER A 104 11.13 14.81 -2.01
C SER A 104 11.56 13.36 -2.20
N VAL A 105 12.60 13.10 -3.01
CA VAL A 105 13.09 11.74 -3.28
C VAL A 105 14.38 11.51 -2.51
N HIS A 106 14.39 10.48 -1.67
CA HIS A 106 15.55 10.11 -0.85
C HIS A 106 16.13 8.78 -1.31
N ASN A 107 17.44 8.79 -1.60
CA ASN A 107 18.19 7.62 -2.02
C ASN A 107 19.10 7.18 -0.88
N GLY A 108 19.19 5.88 -0.62
CA GLY A 108 19.96 5.36 0.51
C GLY A 108 20.14 3.86 0.41
N ILE A 109 21.23 3.37 1.01
CA ILE A 109 21.53 1.94 1.06
C ILE A 109 20.74 1.34 2.22
N GLY A 110 19.90 0.34 1.93
CA GLY A 110 19.15 -0.39 2.95
C GLY A 110 17.67 -0.44 2.62
N HIS A 111 16.85 -0.57 3.66
CA HIS A 111 15.40 -0.58 3.50
C HIS A 111 14.86 0.85 3.30
N ALA A 112 13.69 0.97 2.69
CA ALA A 112 13.07 2.26 2.40
C ALA A 112 12.85 3.09 3.67
N GLU A 113 12.44 2.44 4.76
CA GLU A 113 12.19 3.07 6.05
C GLU A 113 13.46 3.69 6.63
N GLU A 114 14.56 2.97 6.54
CA GLU A 114 15.85 3.41 7.08
C GLU A 114 16.44 4.59 6.33
N THR A 115 16.28 4.62 5.00
CA THR A 115 16.68 5.78 4.20
C THR A 115 15.99 7.05 4.69
N LEU A 116 14.69 6.98 5.02
CA LEU A 116 13.94 8.12 5.54
C LEU A 116 14.30 8.46 6.99
N ILE A 117 14.51 7.45 7.84
CA ILE A 117 14.93 7.65 9.23
C ILE A 117 16.31 8.35 9.28
N ASN A 118 17.26 7.89 8.46
CA ASN A 118 18.59 8.49 8.34
C ASN A 118 18.54 9.90 7.74
N ALA A 119 17.56 10.18 6.88
CA ALA A 119 17.29 11.54 6.39
C ALA A 119 16.63 12.46 7.44
N GLY A 120 16.30 11.94 8.62
CA GLY A 120 15.72 12.70 9.73
C GLY A 120 14.19 12.76 9.73
N ALA A 121 13.50 11.82 9.09
CA ALA A 121 12.05 11.76 9.11
C ALA A 121 11.48 11.64 10.53
N LYS A 122 10.48 12.47 10.87
CA LYS A 122 9.76 12.42 12.16
C LYS A 122 8.68 11.33 12.20
N HIS A 123 8.13 11.04 11.02
CA HIS A 123 7.09 10.03 10.82
C HIS A 123 7.39 9.24 9.56
N VAL A 124 7.26 7.91 9.60
CA VAL A 124 7.54 7.04 8.45
C VAL A 124 6.47 5.95 8.33
N ASP A 125 5.96 5.76 7.12
CA ASP A 125 5.07 4.66 6.77
C ASP A 125 5.54 3.97 5.50
N ALA A 126 5.47 2.64 5.51
CA ALA A 126 5.86 1.78 4.40
C ALA A 126 4.68 1.10 3.70
N SER A 127 4.88 0.70 2.45
CA SER A 127 3.94 -0.13 1.70
C SER A 127 3.84 -1.55 2.27
N ARG A 128 4.83 -1.99 3.06
CA ARG A 128 4.87 -3.29 3.73
C ARG A 128 5.15 -3.14 5.22
N GLY A 129 5.14 -4.26 5.94
CA GLY A 129 5.35 -4.27 7.38
C GLY A 129 6.82 -4.12 7.69
N ILE A 130 7.14 -3.25 8.65
CA ILE A 130 8.50 -2.88 9.02
C ILE A 130 9.22 -4.12 9.59
N CYS A 131 10.48 -4.37 9.20
CA CYS A 131 11.27 -5.48 9.76
C CYS A 131 11.78 -5.18 11.18
N LEU A 132 12.20 -6.20 11.92
CA LEU A 132 12.72 -6.05 13.29
C LEU A 132 13.91 -5.07 13.38
N ASP A 133 14.78 -5.05 12.36
CA ASP A 133 15.94 -4.16 12.35
C ASP A 133 15.51 -2.70 12.17
N CYS A 134 14.55 -2.45 11.28
CA CYS A 134 13.98 -1.11 11.09
C CYS A 134 13.10 -0.69 12.26
N GLU A 135 12.42 -1.62 12.94
CA GLU A 135 11.68 -1.33 14.17
C GLU A 135 12.60 -0.79 15.27
N ALA A 136 13.79 -1.39 15.43
CA ALA A 136 14.79 -0.90 16.37
C ALA A 136 15.24 0.53 16.00
N LEU A 137 15.46 0.81 14.70
CA LEU A 137 15.83 2.13 14.21
C LEU A 137 14.73 3.19 14.42
N VAL A 138 13.47 2.82 14.21
CA VAL A 138 12.32 3.68 14.48
C VAL A 138 12.28 4.05 15.96
N LYS A 139 12.42 3.07 16.85
CA LYS A 139 12.41 3.26 18.30
C LYS A 139 13.60 4.07 18.79
N SER A 140 14.81 3.81 18.28
CA SER A 140 16.03 4.50 18.70
C SER A 140 16.04 5.98 18.29
N ASN A 141 15.45 6.30 17.14
CA ASN A 141 15.39 7.67 16.62
C ASN A 141 14.11 8.42 17.03
N GLY A 142 13.22 7.80 17.81
CA GLY A 142 11.95 8.42 18.23
C GLY A 142 10.99 8.73 17.08
N VAL A 143 11.09 7.99 15.97
CA VAL A 143 10.24 8.15 14.80
C VAL A 143 8.88 7.51 15.06
N THR A 144 7.82 8.17 14.63
CA THR A 144 6.46 7.62 14.75
C THR A 144 6.08 6.85 13.48
N THR A 145 5.35 5.74 13.61
CA THR A 145 4.90 4.93 12.46
C THR A 145 3.50 4.42 12.70
N ASN A 146 2.66 4.41 11.67
CA ASN A 146 1.34 3.75 11.70
C ASN A 146 1.40 2.36 11.08
N THR A 147 2.47 2.08 10.32
CA THR A 147 2.70 0.76 9.76
C THR A 147 3.02 -0.31 10.81
N PRO A 148 2.41 -1.50 10.70
CA PRO A 148 2.64 -2.58 11.66
C PRO A 148 4.01 -3.21 11.48
N PHE A 149 4.59 -3.67 12.59
CA PHE A 149 5.83 -4.43 12.59
C PHE A 149 5.58 -5.87 12.11
N SER A 150 6.43 -6.33 11.19
CA SER A 150 6.34 -7.68 10.61
C SER A 150 6.84 -8.79 11.55
N GLY A 151 7.61 -8.43 12.59
CA GLY A 151 8.24 -9.38 13.51
C GLY A 151 9.32 -10.27 12.85
N ARG A 152 9.74 -9.96 11.62
CA ARG A 152 10.76 -10.71 10.87
C ARG A 152 12.04 -9.89 10.75
N LYS A 153 13.20 -10.54 10.87
CA LYS A 153 14.50 -9.91 10.58
C LYS A 153 14.65 -9.67 9.08
N SER A 154 15.48 -8.69 8.71
CA SER A 154 15.86 -8.52 7.31
C SER A 154 16.58 -9.78 6.81
N ARG A 155 16.24 -10.25 5.61
CA ARG A 155 16.87 -11.43 5.01
C ARG A 155 18.34 -11.21 4.66
N ASN A 156 18.73 -9.96 4.40
CA ASN A 156 20.05 -9.61 3.89
C ASN A 156 20.97 -8.98 4.95
N ARG A 157 20.54 -8.93 6.22
CA ARG A 157 21.37 -8.48 7.34
C ARG A 157 21.60 -9.68 8.25
N ARG A 158 22.76 -10.32 8.08
CA ARG A 158 23.26 -11.36 8.99
C ARG A 158 24.26 -10.76 9.94
#